data_AF-A0A2D6FL76-F1
#
_entry.id   AF-A0A2D6FL76-F1
#
_cell.length_a   1.000
_cell.length_b   1.000
_cell.length_c   1.000
_cell.angle_alpha   90.00
_cell.angle_beta   90.00
_cell.angle_gamma   90.00
#
_symmetry.space_group_name_H-M   'P 1'
#
loop_
_entity.id
_entity.type
_entity.pdbx_description
1 polymer ?
#
loop_
_entity_poly.entity_id
_entity_poly.type
_entity_poly.pdbx_seq_one_letter_code
_entity_poly.pdbx_strand_id
1 'polypeptide(L)'
;MLKIDLINEAYQEIRISGLTTQPLPSELEYALTKLESMASEWEDVRNICVNYNFENEPDPNSEAGIKLGYRQAFATNLASRLIASFGKTPSPALITQASQSFAGLSTATAVVRETQYPERQPVGSGNSLRYNRWRRFYRQNPRAPIDCDTQQITQGEINDYQLNLVDYLEDGETVESYTYEASPKISVISESLSGLIWSYRAEAAETAEQLERIQLTVVTDIGREQTFTINFNVAPLPNITRQGS
;
A
#
# COMPACT_ATOMS: atom_id res chain seq x y z
N MET A 1 -8.76 13.40 7.46
CA MET A 1 -9.36 12.88 8.73
C MET A 1 -8.23 12.75 9.71
N LEU A 2 -8.40 13.22 10.93
CA LEU A 2 -7.30 13.28 11.90
C LEU A 2 -7.17 11.96 12.66
N LYS A 3 -5.96 11.64 13.13
CA LYS A 3 -5.70 10.45 13.97
C LYS A 3 -6.52 10.50 15.26
N ILE A 4 -6.66 11.68 15.86
CA ILE A 4 -7.46 11.90 17.08
C ILE A 4 -8.94 11.54 16.91
N ASP A 5 -9.51 11.69 15.71
CA ASP A 5 -10.91 11.35 15.45
C ASP A 5 -11.15 9.85 15.62
N LEU A 6 -10.21 9.03 15.13
CA LEU A 6 -10.25 7.56 15.24
C LEU A 6 -10.08 7.10 16.68
N ILE A 7 -9.17 7.73 17.41
CA ILE A 7 -8.92 7.45 18.84
C ILE A 7 -10.17 7.77 19.65
N ASN A 8 -10.76 8.94 19.43
CA ASN A 8 -11.98 9.36 20.13
C ASN A 8 -13.16 8.42 19.84
N GLU A 9 -13.32 7.99 18.58
CA GLU A 9 -14.35 7.02 18.20
C GLU A 9 -14.12 5.65 18.84
N ALA A 10 -12.87 5.17 18.89
CA ALA A 10 -12.54 3.96 19.64
C ALA A 10 -12.93 4.09 21.12
N TYR A 11 -12.61 5.21 21.78
CA TYR A 11 -13.04 5.44 23.16
C TYR A 11 -14.56 5.55 23.32
N GLN A 12 -15.30 6.04 22.32
CA GLN A 12 -16.76 6.06 22.33
C GLN A 12 -17.33 4.63 22.31
N GLU A 13 -16.79 3.74 21.47
CA GLU A 13 -17.17 2.32 21.46
C GLU A 13 -16.91 1.63 22.81
N ILE A 14 -15.79 1.98 23.45
CA ILE A 14 -15.44 1.48 24.79
C ILE A 14 -16.40 2.03 25.86
N ARG A 15 -16.79 3.31 25.77
CA ARG A 15 -17.70 3.97 26.72
C ARG A 15 -19.08 3.33 26.75
N ILE A 16 -19.60 2.91 25.59
CA ILE A 16 -20.87 2.16 25.50
C ILE A 16 -20.77 0.84 26.29
N SER A 17 -19.57 0.28 26.46
CA SER A 17 -19.29 -0.91 27.26
C SER A 17 -19.11 -0.65 28.77
N GLY A 18 -19.34 0.58 29.27
CA GLY A 18 -19.40 0.88 30.72
C GLY A 18 -18.13 1.49 31.36
N LEU A 19 -17.26 2.15 30.59
CA LEU A 19 -16.14 2.96 31.11
C LEU A 19 -16.54 4.45 31.13
N THR A 20 -16.61 5.08 32.30
CA THR A 20 -17.11 6.46 32.49
C THR A 20 -16.00 7.48 32.77
N THR A 21 -14.95 7.54 31.96
CA THR A 21 -13.92 8.59 32.09
C THR A 21 -13.65 9.26 30.75
N GLN A 22 -13.44 10.57 30.75
CA GLN A 22 -12.81 11.26 29.63
C GLN A 22 -11.37 10.74 29.55
N PRO A 23 -10.85 10.43 28.35
CA PRO A 23 -9.51 9.91 28.22
C PRO A 23 -8.52 10.94 28.78
N LEU A 24 -7.59 10.48 29.60
CA LEU A 24 -6.48 11.31 30.08
C LEU A 24 -5.53 11.58 28.90
N PRO A 25 -4.77 12.69 28.90
CA PRO A 25 -3.79 12.96 27.85
C PRO A 25 -2.80 11.81 27.63
N SER A 26 -2.34 11.17 28.71
CA SER A 26 -1.45 9.99 28.63
C SER A 26 -2.12 8.76 28.00
N GLU A 27 -3.44 8.62 28.11
CA GLU A 27 -4.18 7.53 27.48
C GLU A 27 -4.33 7.76 25.97
N LEU A 28 -4.47 9.03 25.55
CA LEU A 28 -4.48 9.39 24.13
C LEU A 28 -3.15 9.07 23.44
N GLU A 29 -2.02 9.37 24.08
CA GLU A 29 -0.69 9.01 23.58
C GLU A 29 -0.53 7.49 23.46
N TYR A 30 -0.93 6.75 24.49
CA TYR A 30 -0.90 5.29 24.45
C TYR A 30 -1.79 4.72 23.34
N ALA A 31 -2.99 5.29 23.16
CA ALA A 31 -3.90 4.88 22.10
C ALA A 31 -3.35 5.19 20.70
N LEU A 32 -2.66 6.32 20.52
CA LEU A 32 -1.98 6.67 19.29
C LEU A 32 -0.89 5.65 18.96
N THR A 33 -0.01 5.32 19.90
CA THR A 33 1.01 4.28 19.70
C THR A 33 0.40 2.92 19.35
N LYS A 34 -0.76 2.57 19.93
CA LYS A 34 -1.48 1.33 19.59
C LYS A 34 -2.14 1.38 18.22
N LEU A 35 -2.59 2.55 17.77
CA LEU A 35 -3.14 2.77 16.44
C LEU A 35 -2.03 2.68 15.38
N GLU A 36 -0.90 3.33 15.59
CA GLU A 36 0.30 3.22 14.73
C GLU A 36 0.78 1.76 14.63
N SER A 37 0.95 1.08 15.75
CA SER A 37 1.35 -0.34 15.78
C SER A 37 0.32 -1.27 15.15
N MET A 38 -0.98 -0.91 15.20
CA MET A 38 -2.03 -1.69 14.54
C MET A 38 -2.00 -1.48 13.02
N ALA A 39 -1.81 -0.24 12.57
CA ALA A 39 -1.68 0.09 11.17
C ALA A 39 -0.46 -0.60 10.56
N SER A 40 0.70 -0.56 11.22
CA SER A 40 1.92 -1.23 10.74
C SER A 40 1.79 -2.74 10.70
N GLU A 41 1.11 -3.36 11.67
CA GLU A 41 0.80 -4.80 11.60
C GLU A 41 -0.04 -5.15 10.37
N TRP A 42 -0.97 -4.28 9.98
CA TRP A 42 -1.83 -4.54 8.83
C TRP A 42 -1.07 -4.36 7.51
N GLU A 43 -0.28 -3.29 7.40
CA GLU A 43 0.44 -2.95 6.18
C GLU A 43 1.68 -3.84 6.00
N ASP A 44 2.63 -3.80 6.94
CA ASP A 44 3.93 -4.47 6.77
C ASP A 44 3.86 -5.99 6.92
N VAL A 45 3.04 -6.50 7.86
CA VAL A 45 3.02 -7.93 8.20
C VAL A 45 1.98 -8.69 7.40
N ARG A 46 0.80 -8.08 7.21
CA ARG A 46 -0.33 -8.72 6.52
C ARG A 46 -0.51 -8.27 5.08
N ASN A 47 0.25 -7.27 4.63
CA ASN A 47 0.17 -6.72 3.28
C ASN A 47 -1.26 -6.27 2.92
N ILE A 48 -1.89 -5.60 3.89
CA ILE A 48 -3.22 -5.00 3.75
C ILE A 48 -3.02 -3.50 3.55
N CYS A 49 -3.09 -3.07 2.29
CA CYS A 49 -2.77 -1.70 1.91
C CYS A 49 -3.91 -0.75 2.29
N VAL A 50 -3.77 -0.11 3.45
CA VAL A 50 -4.76 0.79 4.04
C VAL A 50 -4.48 2.27 3.76
N ASN A 51 -3.29 2.57 3.21
CA ASN A 51 -2.76 3.92 2.97
C ASN A 51 -2.80 4.76 4.25
N TYR A 52 -2.27 4.21 5.34
CA TYR A 52 -2.16 4.92 6.60
C TYR A 52 -0.89 5.79 6.61
N ASN A 53 -0.99 7.03 7.07
CA ASN A 53 0.16 7.94 7.13
C ASN A 53 0.98 7.71 8.40
N PHE A 54 2.08 6.96 8.27
CA PHE A 54 3.07 6.80 9.33
C PHE A 54 3.93 8.05 9.51
N GLU A 55 4.28 8.33 10.76
CA GLU A 55 5.15 9.45 11.14
C GLU A 55 6.17 8.94 12.17
N ASN A 56 7.41 9.44 12.10
CA ASN A 56 8.46 9.09 13.07
C ASN A 56 8.07 9.50 14.50
N GLU A 57 7.47 10.69 14.63
CA GLU A 57 6.85 11.18 15.86
C GLU A 57 5.35 11.37 15.61
N PRO A 58 4.49 10.44 16.05
CA PRO A 58 3.08 10.50 15.74
C PRO A 58 2.39 11.62 16.55
N ASP A 59 1.67 12.51 15.85
CA ASP A 59 0.85 13.57 16.46
C ASP A 59 -0.65 13.20 16.37
N PRO A 60 -1.44 13.27 17.46
CA PRO A 60 -2.88 13.10 17.37
C PRO A 60 -3.56 14.01 16.34
N ASN A 61 -3.02 15.21 16.11
CA ASN A 61 -3.59 16.20 15.19
C ASN A 61 -3.16 16.02 13.74
N SER A 62 -2.30 15.05 13.44
CA SER A 62 -1.92 14.78 12.05
C SER A 62 -3.00 13.99 11.31
N GLU A 63 -2.92 14.02 9.98
CA GLU A 63 -3.85 13.29 9.13
C GLU A 63 -3.52 11.80 9.10
N ALA A 64 -4.53 10.95 9.26
CA ALA A 64 -4.36 9.50 9.25
C ALA A 64 -4.15 8.90 7.84
N GLY A 65 -4.43 9.64 6.76
CA GLY A 65 -4.35 9.14 5.37
C GLY A 65 -5.44 8.16 4.93
N ILE A 66 -6.18 7.56 5.86
CA ILE A 66 -7.12 6.48 5.54
C ILE A 66 -8.42 6.96 4.86
N LYS A 67 -8.94 6.11 3.98
CA LYS A 67 -10.25 6.30 3.34
C LYS A 67 -11.38 6.26 4.38
N LEU A 68 -12.39 7.11 4.21
CA LEU A 68 -13.57 7.17 5.11
C LEU A 68 -14.26 5.82 5.30
N GLY A 69 -14.30 4.97 4.27
CA GLY A 69 -14.90 3.63 4.34
C GLY A 69 -14.19 2.67 5.32
N TYR A 70 -12.92 2.93 5.65
CA TYR A 70 -12.12 2.11 6.56
C TYR A 70 -12.17 2.60 8.02
N ARG A 71 -12.76 3.78 8.26
CA ARG A 71 -12.87 4.42 9.59
C ARG A 71 -13.40 3.47 10.66
N GLN A 72 -14.52 2.79 10.41
CA GLN A 72 -15.14 1.87 11.37
C GLN A 72 -14.22 0.69 11.71
N ALA A 73 -13.47 0.19 10.72
CA ALA A 73 -12.55 -0.92 10.92
C ALA A 73 -11.41 -0.51 11.86
N PHE A 74 -10.83 0.67 11.68
CA PHE A 74 -9.82 1.20 12.59
C PHE A 74 -10.38 1.43 13.99
N ALA A 75 -11.52 2.13 14.13
CA ALA A 75 -12.08 2.47 15.43
C ALA A 75 -12.45 1.24 16.27
N THR A 76 -13.16 0.27 15.71
CA THR A 76 -13.62 -0.93 16.45
C THR A 76 -12.49 -1.89 16.79
N ASN A 77 -11.52 -2.08 15.88
CA ASN A 77 -10.36 -2.92 16.16
C ASN A 77 -9.43 -2.25 17.18
N LEU A 78 -9.21 -0.94 17.10
CA LEU A 78 -8.47 -0.20 18.12
C LEU A 78 -9.17 -0.32 19.48
N ALA A 79 -10.49 -0.13 19.53
CA ALA A 79 -11.27 -0.28 20.77
C ALA A 79 -11.07 -1.66 21.41
N SER A 80 -11.14 -2.73 20.62
CA SER A 80 -10.92 -4.09 21.11
C SER A 80 -9.53 -4.31 21.72
N ARG A 81 -8.49 -3.70 21.14
CA ARG A 81 -7.10 -3.77 21.62
C ARG A 81 -6.90 -2.97 22.90
N LEU A 82 -7.51 -1.79 22.98
CA LEU A 82 -7.42 -0.91 24.15
C LEU A 82 -8.15 -1.49 25.36
N ILE A 83 -9.34 -2.06 25.18
CA ILE A 83 -10.11 -2.67 26.28
C ILE A 83 -9.29 -3.72 27.03
N ALA A 84 -8.53 -4.55 26.31
CA ALA A 84 -7.69 -5.57 26.91
C ALA A 84 -6.59 -4.98 27.82
N SER A 85 -6.05 -3.81 27.48
CA SER A 85 -5.04 -3.12 28.31
C SER A 85 -5.61 -2.58 29.62
N PHE A 86 -6.92 -2.33 29.67
CA PHE A 86 -7.63 -1.96 30.90
C PHE A 86 -8.12 -3.17 31.72
N GLY A 87 -7.70 -4.40 31.36
CA GLY A 87 -8.07 -5.63 32.07
C GLY A 87 -9.54 -6.00 31.95
N LYS A 88 -10.26 -5.44 30.96
CA LYS A 88 -11.67 -5.72 30.70
C LYS A 88 -11.81 -6.61 29.48
N THR A 89 -12.97 -7.26 29.37
CA THR A 89 -13.33 -8.04 28.19
C THR A 89 -14.18 -7.19 27.24
N PRO A 90 -13.89 -7.21 25.92
CA PRO A 90 -14.72 -6.52 24.94
C PRO A 90 -16.10 -7.17 24.85
N SER A 91 -17.13 -6.37 24.57
CA SER A 91 -18.48 -6.89 24.39
C SER A 91 -18.56 -7.80 23.15
N PRO A 92 -19.40 -8.85 23.14
CA PRO A 92 -19.53 -9.73 21.98
C PRO A 92 -19.95 -9.00 20.70
N ALA A 93 -20.75 -7.93 20.84
CA ALA A 93 -21.16 -7.07 19.73
C ALA A 93 -19.96 -6.34 19.11
N LEU A 94 -19.08 -5.77 19.95
CA LEU A 94 -17.87 -5.08 19.48
C LEU A 94 -16.91 -6.04 18.77
N ILE A 95 -16.71 -7.25 19.31
CA ILE A 95 -15.88 -8.28 18.65
C ILE A 95 -16.42 -8.62 17.26
N THR A 96 -17.75 -8.78 17.16
CA THR A 96 -18.41 -9.11 15.89
C THR A 96 -18.25 -7.97 14.87
N GLN A 97 -18.45 -6.72 15.30
CA GLN A 97 -18.28 -5.55 14.45
C GLN A 97 -16.81 -5.36 14.02
N ALA A 98 -15.86 -5.53 14.93
CA ALA A 98 -14.43 -5.45 14.65
C ALA A 98 -14.02 -6.51 13.61
N SER A 99 -14.50 -7.74 13.76
CA SER A 99 -14.24 -8.83 12.80
C SER A 99 -14.87 -8.57 11.43
N GLN A 100 -16.12 -8.14 11.38
CA GLN A 100 -16.82 -7.86 10.11
C GLN A 100 -16.23 -6.67 9.36
N SER A 101 -15.94 -5.58 10.07
CA SER A 101 -15.34 -4.38 9.47
C SER A 101 -13.92 -4.63 8.99
N PHE A 102 -13.12 -5.39 9.74
CA PHE A 102 -11.79 -5.82 9.30
C PHE A 102 -11.85 -6.74 8.08
N ALA A 103 -12.80 -7.67 8.03
CA ALA A 103 -13.01 -8.52 6.85
C ALA A 103 -13.44 -7.70 5.62
N GLY A 104 -14.31 -6.70 5.81
CA GLY A 104 -14.71 -5.78 4.74
C GLY A 104 -13.53 -4.94 4.22
N LEU A 105 -12.69 -4.44 5.13
CA LEU A 105 -11.47 -3.72 4.76
C LEU A 105 -10.51 -4.63 4.00
N SER A 106 -10.19 -5.81 4.53
CA SER A 106 -9.20 -6.71 3.93
C SER A 106 -9.64 -7.25 2.58
N THR A 107 -10.93 -7.51 2.38
CA THR A 107 -11.47 -7.89 1.07
C THR A 107 -11.46 -6.75 0.07
N ALA A 108 -11.71 -5.52 0.51
CA ALA A 108 -11.68 -4.35 -0.36
C ALA A 108 -10.26 -3.99 -0.83
N THR A 109 -9.23 -4.29 -0.03
CA THR A 109 -7.81 -4.05 -0.35
C THR A 109 -7.12 -5.27 -0.95
N ALA A 110 -7.79 -6.43 -1.00
CA ALA A 110 -7.19 -7.66 -1.47
C ALA A 110 -6.85 -7.60 -2.96
N VAL A 111 -5.55 -7.70 -3.28
CA VAL A 111 -5.09 -7.90 -4.65
C VAL A 111 -5.00 -9.41 -4.91
N VAL A 112 -6.00 -9.95 -5.60
CA VAL A 112 -6.03 -11.36 -5.99
C VAL A 112 -5.28 -11.54 -7.31
N ARG A 113 -4.36 -12.50 -7.35
CA ARG A 113 -3.70 -12.92 -8.59
C ARG A 113 -4.21 -14.27 -9.02
N GLU A 114 -4.33 -14.44 -10.33
CA GLU A 114 -4.49 -15.74 -10.92
C GLU A 114 -3.24 -16.59 -10.71
N THR A 115 -3.42 -17.81 -10.19
CA THR A 115 -2.36 -18.81 -10.09
C THR A 115 -1.88 -19.19 -11.48
N GLN A 116 -0.56 -19.18 -11.68
CA GLN A 116 0.01 -19.64 -12.94
C GLN A 116 -0.21 -21.15 -13.12
N TYR A 117 -0.40 -21.55 -14.37
CA TYR A 117 -0.57 -22.95 -14.70
C TYR A 117 0.70 -23.75 -14.37
N PRO A 118 0.55 -25.01 -13.90
CA PRO A 118 1.70 -25.86 -13.60
C PRO A 118 2.55 -26.13 -14.83
N GLU A 119 3.84 -26.37 -14.63
CA GLU A 119 4.79 -26.61 -15.73
C GLU A 119 4.43 -27.81 -16.63
N ARG A 120 3.63 -28.76 -16.11
CA ARG A 120 3.27 -30.01 -16.77
C ARG A 120 1.97 -29.94 -17.56
N GLN A 121 1.32 -28.78 -17.64
CA GLN A 121 0.04 -28.67 -18.34
C GLN A 121 0.23 -28.80 -19.85
N PRO A 122 -0.49 -29.73 -20.51
CA PRO A 122 -0.43 -29.86 -21.97
C PRO A 122 -1.13 -28.68 -22.65
N VAL A 123 -0.63 -28.31 -23.84
CA VAL A 123 -1.15 -27.24 -24.70
C VAL A 123 -2.59 -27.48 -25.18
N GLY A 124 -3.01 -28.74 -25.24
CA GLY A 124 -4.29 -29.14 -25.84
C GLY A 124 -4.25 -29.11 -27.37
N SER A 125 -4.95 -30.05 -28.02
CA SER A 125 -5.00 -30.17 -29.49
C SER A 125 -5.76 -29.03 -30.17
N GLY A 126 -6.50 -28.22 -29.42
CA GLY A 126 -7.29 -27.08 -29.91
C GLY A 126 -6.51 -25.77 -30.10
N ASN A 127 -5.29 -25.64 -29.56
CA ASN A 127 -4.47 -24.44 -29.79
C ASN A 127 -3.62 -24.59 -31.06
N SER A 128 -4.05 -23.99 -32.16
CA SER A 128 -3.52 -24.21 -33.52
C SER A 128 -2.44 -23.22 -33.96
N LEU A 129 -2.08 -22.21 -33.15
CA LEU A 129 -1.01 -21.25 -33.45
C LEU A 129 0.38 -21.90 -33.25
N ARG A 130 0.76 -22.77 -34.20
CA ARG A 130 1.96 -23.62 -34.18
C ARG A 130 3.27 -22.90 -34.54
N TYR A 131 3.41 -21.61 -34.22
CA TYR A 131 4.64 -20.88 -34.56
C TYR A 131 5.85 -21.37 -33.74
N ASN A 132 5.64 -22.07 -32.61
CA ASN A 132 6.74 -22.66 -31.86
C ASN A 132 6.32 -23.92 -31.08
N ARG A 133 6.49 -25.10 -31.70
CA ARG A 133 6.08 -26.42 -31.15
C ARG A 133 6.81 -26.80 -29.85
N TRP A 134 7.93 -26.15 -29.55
CA TRP A 134 8.75 -26.39 -28.37
C TRP A 134 8.48 -25.42 -27.22
N ARG A 135 7.63 -24.40 -27.41
CA ARG A 135 7.25 -23.48 -26.34
C ARG A 135 6.12 -24.08 -25.51
N ARG A 136 6.22 -23.92 -24.19
CA ARG A 136 5.14 -24.24 -23.23
C ARG A 136 3.89 -23.43 -23.55
N PHE A 137 2.71 -23.96 -23.21
CA PHE A 137 1.42 -23.31 -23.49
C PHE A 137 1.29 -21.95 -22.80
N TYR A 138 1.79 -21.85 -21.57
CA TYR A 138 1.84 -20.63 -20.79
C TYR A 138 3.30 -20.27 -20.50
N ARG A 139 3.65 -19.01 -20.72
CA ARG A 139 4.93 -18.46 -20.25
C ARG A 139 4.75 -18.06 -18.80
N GLN A 140 5.69 -18.46 -17.95
CA GLN A 140 5.80 -17.88 -16.62
C GLN A 140 6.35 -16.48 -16.80
N ASN A 141 5.46 -15.49 -16.71
CA ASN A 141 5.83 -14.10 -16.75
C ASN A 141 6.26 -13.70 -15.33
N PRO A 142 7.47 -13.17 -15.11
CA PRO A 142 7.82 -12.57 -13.84
C PRO A 142 6.86 -11.41 -13.61
N ARG A 143 6.20 -11.36 -12.46
CA ARG A 143 5.23 -10.31 -12.15
C ARG A 143 5.74 -9.50 -10.97
N ALA A 144 5.34 -8.23 -10.87
CA ALA A 144 5.64 -7.39 -9.72
C ALA A 144 5.23 -8.07 -8.40
N PRO A 145 5.93 -7.83 -7.27
CA PRO A 145 5.47 -8.25 -5.96
C PRO A 145 4.03 -7.78 -5.71
N ILE A 146 3.26 -8.52 -4.91
CA ILE A 146 2.04 -7.94 -4.35
C ILE A 146 2.53 -7.21 -3.11
N ASP A 147 2.62 -5.90 -3.19
CA ASP A 147 3.07 -5.06 -2.09
C ASP A 147 2.35 -3.71 -2.17
N CYS A 148 2.21 -3.01 -1.05
CA CYS A 148 1.51 -1.73 -0.99
C CYS A 148 2.23 -0.63 -1.76
N ASP A 149 3.55 -0.73 -1.85
CA ASP A 149 4.40 0.19 -2.63
C ASP A 149 4.37 -0.11 -4.13
N THR A 150 3.73 -1.19 -4.57
CA THR A 150 3.65 -1.55 -5.99
C THR A 150 2.65 -0.66 -6.71
N GLN A 151 3.17 0.27 -7.50
CA GLN A 151 2.38 1.23 -8.27
C GLN A 151 1.59 0.55 -9.39
N GLN A 152 0.37 1.02 -9.64
CA GLN A 152 -0.46 0.56 -10.76
C GLN A 152 -0.42 1.61 -11.87
N ILE A 153 -0.25 1.16 -13.12
CA ILE A 153 -0.33 2.01 -14.31
C ILE A 153 -0.97 1.22 -15.44
N THR A 154 -1.87 1.81 -16.22
CA THR A 154 -2.42 1.14 -17.41
C THR A 154 -1.55 1.40 -18.63
N GLN A 155 -1.52 0.47 -19.59
CA GLN A 155 -0.78 0.67 -20.83
C GLN A 155 -1.23 1.94 -21.56
N GLY A 156 -0.27 2.78 -21.95
CA GLY A 156 -0.49 4.06 -22.62
C GLY A 156 -0.92 5.18 -21.68
N GLU A 157 -1.02 4.92 -20.38
CA GLU A 157 -1.30 5.93 -19.37
C GLU A 157 -0.02 6.66 -18.96
N ILE A 158 -0.17 7.96 -18.76
CA ILE A 158 0.88 8.83 -18.24
C ILE A 158 0.38 9.34 -16.89
N ASN A 159 1.07 8.96 -15.82
CA ASN A 159 0.73 9.34 -14.46
C ASN A 159 1.90 9.99 -13.75
N ASP A 160 1.55 10.86 -12.81
CA ASP A 160 2.49 11.55 -11.94
C ASP A 160 2.60 10.79 -10.62
N TYR A 161 3.83 10.49 -10.22
CA TYR A 161 4.16 9.76 -9.00
C TYR A 161 5.16 10.56 -8.17
N GLN A 162 5.19 10.27 -6.87
CA GLN A 162 6.09 10.92 -5.94
C GLN A 162 6.71 9.88 -5.02
N LEU A 163 8.01 10.01 -4.79
CA LEU A 163 8.74 9.28 -3.77
C LEU A 163 9.25 10.27 -2.74
N ASN A 164 8.94 10.02 -1.47
CA ASN A 164 9.43 10.82 -0.35
C ASN A 164 10.74 10.22 0.18
N LEU A 165 11.77 11.03 0.31
CA LEU A 165 13.10 10.65 0.81
C LEU A 165 13.32 11.06 2.28
N VAL A 166 12.29 11.56 2.96
CA VAL A 166 12.38 12.02 4.37
C VAL A 166 12.91 10.91 5.29
N ASP A 167 12.43 9.67 5.14
CA ASP A 167 12.85 8.57 6.01
C ASP A 167 14.28 8.10 5.76
N TYR A 168 14.87 8.52 4.64
CA TYR A 168 16.24 8.17 4.30
C TYR A 168 17.25 9.14 4.92
N LEU A 169 17.01 10.44 4.86
CA LEU A 169 18.00 11.44 5.27
C LEU A 169 18.05 11.59 6.79
N GLU A 170 19.27 11.61 7.33
CA GLU A 170 19.49 11.96 8.74
C GLU A 170 19.47 13.49 8.92
N ASP A 171 19.28 13.97 10.15
CA ASP A 171 19.15 15.39 10.47
C ASP A 171 20.30 16.23 9.90
N GLY A 172 19.98 17.07 8.92
CA GLY A 172 20.93 17.99 8.27
C GLY A 172 21.60 17.46 7.00
N GLU A 173 21.35 16.22 6.58
CA GLU A 173 21.82 15.70 5.30
C GLU A 173 21.02 16.28 4.13
N THR A 174 21.69 16.51 3.01
CA THR A 174 21.06 16.96 1.77
C THR A 174 21.39 16.04 0.61
N VAL A 175 20.49 15.98 -0.37
CA VAL A 175 20.73 15.23 -1.61
C VAL A 175 21.74 15.98 -2.47
N GLU A 176 22.92 15.41 -2.68
CA GLU A 176 23.94 15.97 -3.57
C GLU A 176 23.61 15.65 -5.03
N SER A 177 23.24 14.39 -5.31
CA SER A 177 22.86 13.95 -6.65
C SER A 177 21.92 12.77 -6.63
N TYR A 178 21.23 12.56 -7.75
CA TYR A 178 20.41 11.36 -7.98
C TYR A 178 20.55 10.90 -9.42
N THR A 179 20.48 9.59 -9.62
CA THR A 179 20.39 8.96 -10.94
C THR A 179 19.25 7.96 -10.93
N TYR A 180 18.64 7.70 -12.09
CA TYR A 180 17.57 6.71 -12.19
C TYR A 180 17.79 5.77 -13.38
N GLU A 181 17.37 4.52 -13.21
CA GLU A 181 17.32 3.51 -14.25
C GLU A 181 15.89 2.98 -14.36
N ALA A 182 15.29 3.12 -15.54
CA ALA A 182 13.94 2.61 -15.81
C ALA A 182 14.01 1.34 -16.66
N SER A 183 13.12 0.39 -16.36
CA SER A 183 12.97 -0.84 -17.14
C SER A 183 12.40 -0.56 -18.54
N PRO A 184 12.61 -1.43 -19.55
CA PRO A 184 12.36 -1.09 -20.95
C PRO A 184 10.94 -0.67 -21.30
N LYS A 185 9.92 -1.07 -20.53
CA LYS A 185 8.51 -0.78 -20.85
C LYS A 185 7.92 0.36 -20.01
N ILE A 186 8.73 0.96 -19.14
CA ILE A 186 8.36 2.17 -18.40
C ILE A 186 9.37 3.25 -18.73
N SER A 187 8.88 4.37 -19.22
CA SER A 187 9.71 5.54 -19.48
C SER A 187 9.34 6.67 -18.53
N VAL A 188 10.34 7.30 -17.93
CA VAL A 188 10.19 8.57 -17.21
C VAL A 188 10.21 9.69 -18.25
N ILE A 189 9.11 10.43 -18.36
CA ILE A 189 8.95 11.55 -19.31
C ILE A 189 9.60 12.82 -18.75
N SER A 190 9.40 13.06 -17.46
CA SER A 190 9.92 14.23 -16.76
C SER A 190 10.06 13.95 -15.28
N GLU A 191 11.07 14.54 -14.67
CA GLU A 191 11.41 14.36 -13.27
C GLU A 191 11.85 15.68 -12.64
N SER A 192 11.65 15.81 -11.34
CA SER A 192 12.15 16.92 -10.55
C SER A 192 12.35 16.48 -9.11
N LEU A 193 13.38 17.01 -8.47
CA LEU A 193 13.58 16.90 -7.04
C LEU A 193 13.28 18.27 -6.42
N SER A 194 12.26 18.34 -5.57
CA SER A 194 11.91 19.56 -4.84
C SER A 194 12.04 19.29 -3.34
N GLY A 195 13.12 19.77 -2.75
CA GLY A 195 13.47 19.43 -1.37
C GLY A 195 13.75 17.93 -1.23
N LEU A 196 12.88 17.23 -0.50
CA LEU A 196 13.01 15.80 -0.19
C LEU A 196 12.05 14.90 -0.98
N ILE A 197 11.28 15.50 -1.89
CA ILE A 197 10.28 14.78 -2.68
C ILE A 197 10.78 14.70 -4.12
N TRP A 198 11.00 13.48 -4.59
CA TRP A 198 11.26 13.21 -5.99
C TRP A 198 9.95 12.98 -6.71
N SER A 199 9.58 13.91 -7.59
CA SER A 199 8.36 13.84 -8.40
C SER A 199 8.73 13.45 -9.83
N TYR A 200 8.07 12.44 -10.37
CA TYR A 200 8.34 11.97 -11.71
C TYR A 200 7.05 11.57 -12.43
N ARG A 201 7.04 11.81 -13.74
CA ARG A 201 5.99 11.45 -14.67
C ARG A 201 6.42 10.19 -15.41
N ALA A 202 5.68 9.10 -15.23
CA ALA A 202 5.98 7.83 -15.88
C ALA A 202 4.89 7.47 -16.90
N GLU A 203 5.32 6.89 -18.02
CA GLU A 203 4.47 6.30 -19.05
C GLU A 203 4.75 4.81 -19.17
N ALA A 204 3.68 4.02 -19.25
CA ALA A 204 3.77 2.60 -19.59
C ALA A 204 3.55 2.40 -21.09
N ALA A 205 4.63 2.34 -21.87
CA ALA A 205 4.55 2.31 -23.34
C ALA A 205 3.83 1.05 -23.87
N GLU A 206 4.03 -0.10 -23.24
CA GLU A 206 3.45 -1.38 -23.65
C GLU A 206 3.00 -2.23 -22.46
N THR A 207 2.09 -3.18 -22.68
CA THR A 207 1.76 -4.17 -21.65
C THR A 207 3.04 -4.89 -21.21
N ALA A 208 3.35 -4.79 -19.92
CA ALA A 208 4.47 -5.51 -19.36
C ALA A 208 4.12 -6.99 -19.22
N GLU A 209 4.90 -7.83 -19.89
CA GLU A 209 4.93 -9.28 -19.65
C GLU A 209 5.90 -9.61 -18.50
N GLN A 210 6.58 -8.61 -17.92
CA GLN A 210 7.63 -8.76 -16.93
C GLN A 210 7.47 -7.74 -15.79
N LEU A 211 8.26 -7.90 -14.73
CA LEU A 211 8.37 -6.94 -13.63
C LEU A 211 9.06 -5.68 -14.19
N GLU A 212 8.33 -4.57 -14.23
CA GLU A 212 8.91 -3.28 -14.56
C GLU A 212 9.19 -2.52 -13.27
N ARG A 213 10.36 -1.91 -13.21
CA ARG A 213 10.81 -1.15 -12.06
C ARG A 213 11.53 0.12 -12.49
N ILE A 214 11.47 1.11 -11.63
CA ILE A 214 12.35 2.27 -11.66
C ILE A 214 13.25 2.16 -10.44
N GLN A 215 14.56 2.19 -10.66
CA GLN A 215 15.55 2.22 -9.59
C GLN A 215 16.11 3.63 -9.49
N LEU A 216 15.84 4.30 -8.37
CA LEU A 216 16.39 5.61 -8.06
C LEU A 216 17.60 5.41 -7.14
N THR A 217 18.76 5.88 -7.55
CA THR A 217 19.97 5.88 -6.71
C THR A 217 20.25 7.31 -6.28
N VAL A 218 20.21 7.54 -4.97
CA VAL A 218 20.41 8.85 -4.34
C VAL A 218 21.76 8.86 -3.64
N VAL A 219 22.53 9.92 -3.84
CA VAL A 219 23.80 10.18 -3.17
C VAL A 219 23.66 11.45 -2.33
N THR A 220 23.96 11.33 -1.04
CA THR A 220 23.96 12.44 -0.07
C THR A 220 25.28 13.22 -0.12
N ASP A 221 25.27 14.43 0.45
CA ASP A 221 26.45 15.29 0.65
C ASP A 221 27.56 14.67 1.52
N ILE A 222 27.23 13.64 2.30
CA ILE A 222 28.20 12.85 3.10
C ILE A 222 28.72 11.63 2.30
N GLY A 223 28.24 11.44 1.07
CA GLY A 223 28.65 10.35 0.16
C GLY A 223 27.96 9.01 0.44
N ARG A 224 26.88 8.99 1.24
CA ARG A 224 26.04 7.80 1.42
C ARG A 224 25.20 7.58 0.17
N GLU A 225 25.19 6.35 -0.34
CA GLU A 225 24.45 5.94 -1.53
C GLU A 225 23.34 4.95 -1.14
N GLN A 226 22.12 5.18 -1.62
CA GLN A 226 20.99 4.29 -1.41
C GLN A 226 20.17 4.13 -2.70
N THR A 227 19.82 2.87 -3.01
CA THR A 227 18.94 2.56 -4.14
C THR A 227 17.53 2.25 -3.66
N PHE A 228 16.57 3.00 -4.17
CA PHE A 228 15.13 2.78 -3.99
C PHE A 228 14.60 2.06 -5.22
N THR A 229 13.87 0.97 -5.02
CA THR A 229 13.24 0.21 -6.11
C THR A 229 11.74 0.43 -6.07
N ILE A 230 11.23 1.08 -7.10
CA ILE A 230 9.79 1.31 -7.27
C ILE A 230 9.28 0.27 -8.26
N ASN A 231 8.39 -0.61 -7.80
CA ASN A 231 7.80 -1.66 -8.62
C ASN A 231 6.53 -1.14 -9.29
N PHE A 232 6.34 -1.49 -10.55
CA PHE A 232 5.13 -1.18 -11.29
C PHE A 232 4.43 -2.45 -11.75
N ASN A 233 3.13 -2.46 -11.57
CA ASN A 233 2.23 -3.41 -12.20
C ASN A 233 1.54 -2.73 -13.39
N VAL A 234 1.98 -3.07 -14.59
CA VAL A 234 1.40 -2.53 -15.83
C VAL A 234 0.18 -3.36 -16.21
N ALA A 235 -1.01 -2.77 -16.08
CA ALA A 235 -2.26 -3.41 -16.49
C ALA A 235 -2.51 -3.22 -17.99
N PRO A 236 -3.05 -4.23 -18.70
CA PRO A 236 -3.43 -4.08 -20.10
C PRO A 236 -4.61 -3.09 -20.23
N LEU A 237 -4.70 -2.42 -21.38
CA LEU A 237 -5.84 -1.54 -21.69
C LEU A 237 -7.17 -2.30 -21.55
N PRO A 238 -8.21 -1.69 -20.96
CA PRO A 238 -9.52 -2.31 -20.90
C PRO A 238 -10.06 -2.50 -22.32
N ASN A 239 -10.49 -3.73 -22.65
CA ASN A 239 -11.14 -4.02 -23.92
C ASN A 239 -12.47 -3.27 -23.99
N ILE A 240 -12.51 -2.14 -24.69
CA ILE A 240 -13.75 -1.41 -24.99
C ILE A 240 -14.48 -2.19 -26.09
N THR A 241 -15.12 -3.29 -25.73
CA THR A 241 -16.08 -3.95 -26.62
C THR A 241 -17.29 -3.04 -26.71
N ARG A 242 -17.37 -2.19 -27.74
CA ARG A 242 -18.60 -1.49 -28.11
C ARG A 242 -19.67 -2.56 -28.32
N GLN A 243 -20.57 -2.72 -27.36
CA GLN A 243 -21.83 -3.42 -27.61
C GLN A 243 -22.58 -2.57 -28.64
N GLY A 244 -22.54 -3.02 -29.89
CA GLY A 244 -23.31 -2.43 -30.97
C GLY A 244 -24.79 -2.53 -30.64
N SER A 245 -25.43 -1.36 -30.63
CA SER A 245 -26.87 -1.14 -30.74
C SER A 245 -27.46 -1.76 -32.00
#